data_AF-A0A9D1NJ75-F1
#
_entry.id   AF-A0A9D1NJ75-F1
#
_cell.length_a   1.000
_cell.length_b   1.000
_cell.length_c   1.000
_cell.angle_alpha   90.00
_cell.angle_beta   90.00
_cell.angle_gamma   90.00
#
_symmetry.space_group_name_H-M   'P 1'
#
loop_
_entity.id
_entity.type
_entity.pdbx_description
1 polymer ?
#
loop_
_entity_poly.entity_id
_entity_poly.type
_entity_poly.pdbx_seq_one_letter_code
_entity_poly.pdbx_strand_id
1 'polypeptide(L)' 'RGLIVRPMKGYGMPESLRVTVGTPAQNAKLLAALEEILRR' A
#
# COMPACT_ATOMS: atom_id res chain seq x y z
N ARG A 1 8.17 1.39 -8.23
CA ARG A 1 6.77 1.03 -7.94
C ARG A 1 5.98 2.33 -7.70
N GLY A 2 5.24 2.83 -8.69
CA GLY A 2 4.58 4.16 -8.65
C GLY A 2 3.35 4.23 -7.74
N LEU A 3 3.51 3.90 -6.46
CA LEU A 3 2.47 3.88 -5.43
C LEU A 3 2.82 4.92 -4.36
N ILE A 4 1.87 5.79 -4.00
CA ILE A 4 2.04 6.75 -2.91
C ILE A 4 1.35 6.20 -1.67
N VAL A 5 2.11 5.96 -0.61
CA VAL A 5 1.60 5.48 0.68
C VAL A 5 1.78 6.54 1.76
N ARG A 6 0.88 6.55 2.75
CA ARG A 6 0.94 7.48 3.89
C ARG A 6 1.18 6.68 5.18
N PRO A 7 2.38 6.75 5.78
CA PRO A 7 2.66 6.08 7.03
C PRO A 7 1.74 6.56 8.16
N MET A 8 1.25 5.63 8.99
CA MET A 8 0.32 5.94 10.08
C MET A 8 0.99 5.99 11.47
N LYS A 9 2.33 6.08 11.51
CA LYS A 9 3.09 6.19 12.77
C LYS A 9 2.60 7.31 13.69
N GLY A 10 2.19 8.45 13.13
CA GLY A 10 1.62 9.58 13.89
C GLY A 10 0.25 9.31 14.53
N TYR A 11 -0.44 8.24 14.16
CA TYR A 11 -1.77 7.85 14.66
C TYR A 11 -1.72 6.65 15.62
N GLY A 12 -0.54 6.30 16.15
CA GLY A 12 -0.38 5.14 17.04
C GLY A 12 -0.39 3.79 16.32
N MET A 13 -0.31 3.78 14.98
CA MET A 13 -0.24 2.57 14.15
C MET A 13 1.08 2.54 13.37
N PRO A 14 2.22 2.24 14.04
CA PRO A 14 3.56 2.36 13.45
C PRO A 14 3.82 1.39 12.29
N GLU A 15 3.22 0.20 12.33
CA GLU A 15 3.36 -0.85 11.31
C GLU A 15 2.29 -0.76 10.20
N SER A 16 1.44 0.26 10.24
CA SER A 16 0.33 0.42 9.29
C SER A 16 0.61 1.52 8.27
N LEU A 17 0.17 1.27 7.03
CA LEU A 17 0.14 2.24 5.95
C LEU A 17 -1.30 2.54 5.57
N ARG A 18 -1.62 3.82 5.38
CA ARG A 18 -2.87 4.22 4.74
C ARG A 18 -2.65 4.34 3.24
N VAL A 19 -3.51 3.68 2.48
CA VAL A 19 -3.52 3.71 1.02
C VAL A 19 -4.89 4.24 0.56
N THR A 20 -4.88 5.10 -0.45
CA THR A 20 -6.12 5.56 -1.08
C THR A 20 -6.56 4.54 -2.12
N VAL A 21 -7.82 4.09 -2.05
CA VAL A 21 -8.42 3.23 -3.07
C VAL A 21 -8.69 4.08 -4.32
N GLY A 22 -8.07 3.69 -5.43
CA GLY A 22 -8.20 4.38 -6.71
C GLY A 22 -9.05 3.59 -7.71
N THR A 23 -8.76 3.80 -8.99
CA THR A 23 -9.33 3.01 -10.09
C THR A 23 -8.94 1.53 -9.99
N PRO A 24 -9.70 0.61 -10.63
CA PRO A 24 -9.35 -0.81 -10.65
C PRO A 24 -7.92 -1.09 -11.12
N ALA A 25 -7.45 -0.37 -12.15
CA ALA A 25 -6.08 -0.51 -12.66
C ALA A 25 -5.00 -0.05 -11.65
N GLN A 26 -5.28 0.99 -10.85
CA GLN A 26 -4.37 1.41 -9.78
C GLN A 26 -4.35 0.39 -8.64
N ASN A 27 -5.51 -0.14 -8.27
CA ASN A 27 -5.62 -1.15 -7.22
C ASN A 27 -4.93 -2.46 -7.63
N ALA A 28 -5.03 -2.87 -8.90
CA ALA A 28 -4.32 -4.03 -9.43
C ALA A 28 -2.79 -3.87 -9.32
N LYS A 29 -2.25 -2.68 -9.60
CA LYS A 29 -0.81 -2.39 -9.41
C LYS A 29 -0.39 -2.46 -7.94
N LEU A 30 -1.25 -2.01 -7.02
CA LEU A 30 -0.99 -2.13 -5.58
C LEU A 30 -0.91 -3.59 -5.16
N LEU A 31 -1.90 -4.40 -5.55
CA LEU A 31 -1.96 -5.83 -5.19
C LEU A 31 -0.77 -6.60 -5.74
N ALA A 32 -0.40 -6.40 -7.02
CA ALA A 32 0.78 -7.04 -7.60
C ALA A 32 2.08 -6.69 -6.84
N ALA A 33 2.25 -5.42 -6.45
CA ALA A 33 3.41 -5.00 -5.66
C ALA A 33 3.39 -5.58 -4.24
N LEU A 34 2.22 -5.76 -3.62
CA LEU A 34 2.08 -6.39 -2.31
C LEU A 34 2.41 -7.89 -2.39
N GLU A 35 1.93 -8.60 -3.42
CA GLU A 35 2.27 -10.01 -3.63
C GLU A 35 3.79 -10.21 -3.76
N GLU A 36 4.48 -9.34 -4.50
CA GLU A 36 5.94 -9.39 -4.67
C GLU A 36 6.69 -9.19 -3.33
N ILE A 37 6.16 -8.37 -2.41
CA ILE A 37 6.76 -8.14 -1.08
C ILE A 37 6.48 -9.30 -0.13
N LEU A 38 5.24 -9.82 -0.15
CA LEU A 38 4.75 -10.78 0.82
C LEU A 38 5.13 -12.22 0.49
N ARG A 39 5.47 -12.55 -0.77
CA ARG A 39 5.95 -13.88 -1.21
C ARG A 39 7.37 -14.22 -0.73
N ARG A 40 7.68 -13.93 0.53
CA ARG A 40 8.93 -14.33 1.18
C ARG A 40 9.00 -15.83 1.44
#